data_AF-A0A4R9IGW5-F1
#
_entry.id   AF-A0A4R9IGW5-F1
#
_cell.length_a   1.000
_cell.length_b   1.000
_cell.length_c   1.000
_cell.angle_alpha   90.00
_cell.angle_beta   90.00
_cell.angle_gamma   90.00
#
_symmetry.space_group_name_H-M   'P 1'
#
loop_
_entity.id
_entity.type
_entity.pdbx_description
1 polymer ?
#
loop_
_entity_poly.entity_id
_entity_poly.type
_entity_poly.pdbx_seq_one_letter_code
_entity_poly.pdbx_strand_id
1 'polypeptide(L)'
;MSRKDSLFGNRPGHRKDEISSITVKDRDIEKIQGLHESIGANLNNALQNAILIGEILNRKKKELSHGQFLPWIESNLPFTRMTANKYMRLFENKEKLPNVNSGLHLTEALKILSGSEKDEKEINPKRKPEEMYKIYREGGSLNKEERVFLKTWISEKVGKLRQKADQLEKDIKKIK
;
A
#
# COMPACT_ATOMS: atom_id res chain seq x y z
N MET A 1 -40.36 -33.63 -36.92
CA MET A 1 -40.49 -32.15 -36.91
C MET A 1 -39.98 -31.64 -35.57
N SER A 2 -38.80 -30.99 -35.55
CA SER A 2 -38.33 -30.22 -34.39
C SER A 2 -37.69 -28.94 -34.90
N ARG A 3 -38.24 -27.80 -34.49
CA ARG A 3 -37.92 -26.45 -34.96
C ARG A 3 -36.87 -25.83 -34.05
N LYS A 4 -35.56 -25.97 -34.32
CA LYS A 4 -34.52 -25.18 -33.63
C LYS A 4 -33.27 -24.81 -34.46
N ASP A 5 -33.30 -24.91 -35.79
CA ASP A 5 -32.13 -24.60 -36.64
C ASP A 5 -32.25 -23.28 -37.43
N SER A 6 -32.81 -22.22 -36.83
CA SER A 6 -33.06 -20.96 -37.57
C SER A 6 -32.88 -19.67 -36.77
N LEU A 7 -31.88 -19.61 -35.88
CA LEU A 7 -31.52 -18.36 -35.19
C LEU A 7 -30.07 -17.91 -35.38
N PHE A 8 -29.19 -18.75 -35.91
CA PHE A 8 -27.80 -18.38 -36.22
C PHE A 8 -27.43 -18.83 -37.63
N GLY A 9 -27.94 -18.11 -38.63
CA GLY A 9 -27.40 -18.22 -39.98
C GLY A 9 -25.91 -17.89 -39.93
N ASN A 10 -25.06 -18.75 -40.48
CA ASN A 10 -23.65 -18.46 -40.71
C ASN A 10 -23.56 -17.13 -41.45
N ARG A 11 -23.00 -16.10 -40.80
CA ARG A 11 -22.72 -14.80 -41.42
C ARG A 11 -21.81 -15.04 -42.64
N PRO A 12 -22.24 -14.68 -43.86
CA PRO A 12 -21.35 -14.73 -45.02
C PRO A 12 -20.24 -13.70 -44.79
N GLY A 13 -18.99 -14.17 -44.71
CA GLY A 13 -17.83 -13.31 -44.49
C GLY A 13 -16.81 -13.81 -43.47
N HIS A 14 -17.11 -14.85 -42.68
CA HIS A 14 -16.08 -15.47 -41.83
C HIS A 14 -15.28 -16.49 -42.63
N ARG A 15 -14.49 -15.98 -43.58
CA ARG A 15 -13.39 -16.74 -44.18
C ARG A 15 -12.40 -17.01 -43.05
N LYS A 16 -12.21 -18.29 -42.71
CA LYS A 16 -11.05 -18.75 -41.93
C LYS A 16 -9.81 -18.64 -42.83
N ASP A 17 -9.49 -17.42 -43.24
CA ASP A 17 -8.24 -17.15 -43.93
C ASP A 17 -7.19 -17.14 -42.82
N GLU A 18 -6.50 -18.27 -42.73
CA GLU A 18 -5.06 -18.36 -42.56
C GLU A 18 -4.48 -17.28 -41.63
N ILE A 19 -4.29 -17.66 -40.37
CA ILE A 19 -3.27 -17.06 -39.51
C ILE A 19 -1.92 -17.40 -40.16
N SER A 20 -1.65 -16.69 -41.25
CA SER A 20 -0.38 -16.66 -41.93
C SER A 20 0.63 -16.22 -40.89
N SER A 21 1.62 -17.08 -40.68
CA SER A 21 2.79 -16.84 -39.86
C SER A 21 3.47 -15.55 -40.33
N ILE A 22 3.14 -14.44 -39.67
CA ILE A 22 3.86 -13.16 -39.84
C ILE A 22 5.26 -13.38 -39.27
N THR A 23 6.13 -13.95 -40.09
CA THR A 23 7.56 -14.07 -39.84
C THR A 23 8.24 -12.88 -40.49
N VAL A 24 7.80 -11.67 -40.11
CA VAL A 24 8.63 -10.49 -40.33
C VAL A 24 9.64 -10.53 -39.19
N LYS A 25 10.92 -10.79 -39.48
CA LYS A 25 12.00 -10.51 -38.53
C LYS A 25 11.99 -9.00 -38.29
N ASP A 26 11.14 -8.61 -37.35
CA ASP A 26 10.93 -7.24 -36.97
C ASP A 26 12.15 -6.82 -36.16
N ARG A 27 12.99 -5.98 -36.78
CA ARG A 27 14.21 -5.44 -36.15
C ARG A 27 13.88 -4.65 -34.88
N ASP A 28 12.63 -4.20 -34.74
CA ASP A 28 12.17 -3.51 -33.54
C ASP A 28 11.96 -4.49 -32.38
N ILE A 29 11.63 -5.76 -32.63
CA ILE A 29 11.51 -6.78 -31.57
C ILE A 29 12.85 -7.00 -30.88
N GLU A 30 13.94 -7.22 -31.64
CA GLU A 30 15.28 -7.41 -31.09
C GLU A 30 15.74 -6.17 -30.31
N LYS A 31 15.42 -4.98 -30.83
CA LYS A 31 15.74 -3.72 -30.16
C LYS A 31 14.95 -3.53 -28.87
N ILE A 32 13.66 -3.86 -28.86
CA ILE A 32 12.80 -3.79 -27.67
C ILE A 32 13.28 -4.79 -26.60
N GLN A 33 13.63 -6.01 -27.00
CA GLN A 33 14.17 -7.03 -26.10
C GLN A 33 15.50 -6.56 -25.49
N GLY A 34 16.43 -6.08 -26.31
CA GLY A 34 17.72 -5.55 -25.82
C GLY A 34 17.57 -4.33 -24.90
N LEU A 35 16.64 -3.42 -25.20
CA LEU A 35 16.33 -2.29 -24.32
C LEU A 35 15.70 -2.75 -23.00
N HIS A 36 14.82 -3.75 -23.04
CA HIS A 36 14.18 -4.32 -21.85
C HIS A 36 15.20 -4.98 -20.92
N GLU A 37 16.11 -5.79 -21.48
CA GLU A 37 17.21 -6.41 -20.73
C GLU A 37 18.17 -5.38 -20.15
N SER A 38 18.50 -4.33 -20.93
CA SER A 38 19.36 -3.23 -20.47
C SER A 38 18.74 -2.47 -19.29
N ILE A 39 17.43 -2.24 -19.30
CA ILE A 39 16.72 -1.64 -18.16
C ILE A 39 16.87 -2.53 -16.91
N GLY A 40 16.66 -3.84 -17.05
CA GLY A 40 16.84 -4.79 -15.94
C GLY A 40 18.25 -4.73 -15.36
N ALA A 41 19.27 -4.79 -16.22
CA ALA A 41 20.67 -4.72 -15.83
C ALA A 41 21.02 -3.38 -15.14
N ASN A 42 20.55 -2.25 -15.70
CA ASN A 42 20.79 -0.93 -15.12
C ASN A 42 20.14 -0.77 -13.74
N LEU A 43 18.93 -1.31 -13.55
CA LEU A 43 18.25 -1.29 -12.26
C LEU A 43 18.98 -2.16 -11.23
N ASN A 44 19.43 -3.35 -11.63
CA ASN A 44 20.25 -4.23 -10.78
C ASN A 44 21.53 -3.53 -10.34
N ASN A 45 22.25 -2.94 -11.29
CA ASN A 45 23.47 -2.17 -11.01
C ASN A 45 23.18 -0.97 -10.11
N ALA A 46 22.08 -0.25 -10.34
CA ALA A 46 21.68 0.88 -9.50
C ALA A 46 21.39 0.44 -8.05
N LEU A 47 20.72 -0.70 -7.85
CA LEU A 47 20.44 -1.24 -6.52
C LEU A 47 21.73 -1.73 -5.83
N GLN A 48 22.63 -2.40 -6.55
CA GLN A 48 23.94 -2.77 -6.01
C GLN A 48 24.75 -1.53 -5.59
N ASN A 49 24.79 -0.50 -6.45
CA ASN A 49 25.43 0.77 -6.13
C ASN A 49 24.81 1.42 -4.88
N ALA A 50 23.47 1.39 -4.75
CA ALA A 50 22.76 1.91 -3.59
C ALA A 50 23.14 1.17 -2.28
N ILE A 51 23.28 -0.15 -2.33
CA ILE A 51 23.74 -0.98 -1.20
C ILE A 51 25.19 -0.63 -0.82
N LEU A 52 26.08 -0.51 -1.81
CA LEU A 52 27.49 -0.15 -1.60
C LEU A 52 27.63 1.25 -1.00
N ILE A 53 26.83 2.22 -1.46
CA ILE A 53 26.76 3.55 -0.86
C ILE A 53 26.35 3.43 0.62
N GLY A 54 25.34 2.60 0.92
CA GLY A 54 24.90 2.34 2.29
C GLY A 54 26.00 1.77 3.19
N GLU A 55 26.79 0.83 2.67
CA GLU A 55 27.95 0.27 3.35
C GLU A 55 28.99 1.34 3.70
N ILE A 56 29.38 2.15 2.70
CA ILE A 56 30.37 3.23 2.87
C ILE A 56 29.87 4.26 3.88
N LEU A 57 28.59 4.65 3.81
CA LEU A 57 27.97 5.57 4.76
C LEU A 57 27.99 5.02 6.18
N ASN A 58 27.70 3.72 6.36
CA ASN A 58 27.71 3.09 7.68
C ASN A 58 29.13 3.02 8.26
N ARG A 59 30.14 2.74 7.43
CA ARG A 59 31.54 2.81 7.82
C ARG A 59 31.95 4.24 8.21
N LYS A 60 31.64 5.24 7.38
CA LYS A 60 31.93 6.65 7.67
C LYS A 60 31.25 7.16 8.94
N LYS A 61 30.02 6.71 9.20
CA LYS A 61 29.30 7.01 10.45
C LYS A 61 30.01 6.46 11.70
N LYS A 62 30.73 5.34 11.58
CA LYS A 62 31.53 4.77 12.69
C LYS A 62 32.87 5.48 12.86
N GLU A 63 33.46 5.98 11.77
CA GLU A 63 34.73 6.74 11.79
C GLU A 63 34.54 8.16 12.37
N LEU A 64 33.37 8.78 12.17
CA LEU A 64 33.06 10.13 12.62
C LEU A 64 32.51 10.15 14.05
N SER A 65 32.87 11.18 14.83
CA SER A 65 32.31 11.40 16.17
C SER A 65 30.80 11.67 16.14
N HIS A 66 30.12 11.34 17.23
CA HIS A 66 28.69 11.59 17.39
C HIS A 66 28.33 13.05 17.03
N GLY A 67 27.35 13.23 16.14
CA GLY A 67 26.88 14.55 15.69
C GLY A 67 27.58 15.10 14.43
N GLN A 68 28.78 14.62 14.07
CA GLN A 68 29.53 15.12 12.90
C GLN A 68 29.10 14.49 11.56
N PHE A 69 28.31 13.42 11.61
CA PHE A 69 27.86 12.72 10.42
C PHE A 69 26.90 13.54 9.55
N LEU A 70 26.02 14.35 10.17
CA LEU A 70 25.05 15.15 9.41
C LEU A 70 25.69 16.33 8.67
N PRO A 71 26.53 17.16 9.32
CA PRO A 71 27.28 18.19 8.62
C PRO A 71 28.14 17.63 7.49
N TRP A 72 28.74 16.45 7.70
CA TRP A 72 29.56 15.80 6.68
C TRP A 72 28.74 15.41 5.44
N ILE A 73 27.53 14.86 5.59
CA ILE A 73 26.66 14.55 4.44
C ILE A 73 26.32 15.84 3.67
N GLU A 74 25.89 16.87 4.37
CA GLU A 74 25.40 18.11 3.76
C GLU A 74 26.51 18.89 3.02
N SER A 75 27.76 18.79 3.48
CA SER A 75 28.88 19.48 2.83
C SER A 75 29.57 18.65 1.74
N ASN A 76 29.52 17.31 1.78
CA ASN A 76 30.35 16.47 0.91
C ASN A 76 29.54 15.69 -0.14
N LEU A 77 28.23 15.53 0.02
CA LEU A 77 27.42 14.67 -0.84
C LEU A 77 26.34 15.46 -1.59
N PRO A 78 26.01 15.08 -2.84
CA PRO A 78 25.02 15.78 -3.65
C PRO A 78 23.57 15.43 -3.27
N PHE A 79 23.35 14.79 -2.11
CA PHE A 79 22.05 14.32 -1.67
C PHE A 79 21.82 14.54 -0.17
N THR A 80 20.56 14.52 0.22
CA THR A 80 20.16 14.83 1.59
C THR A 80 20.41 13.68 2.56
N ARG A 81 20.43 13.99 3.86
CA ARG A 81 20.41 13.00 4.96
C ARG A 81 19.35 11.91 4.76
N MET A 82 18.17 12.28 4.26
CA MET A 82 17.07 11.33 4.05
C MET A 82 17.48 10.26 3.03
N THR A 83 18.13 10.65 1.93
CA THR A 83 18.63 9.72 0.92
C THR A 83 19.77 8.86 1.47
N ALA A 84 20.69 9.45 2.24
CA ALA A 84 21.75 8.70 2.91
C ALA A 84 21.18 7.59 3.83
N ASN A 85 20.16 7.91 4.63
CA ASN A 85 19.49 6.94 5.50
C ASN A 85 18.82 5.81 4.71
N LYS A 86 18.24 6.10 3.54
CA LYS A 86 17.65 5.06 2.68
C LYS A 86 18.70 4.07 2.19
N TYR A 87 19.86 4.55 1.75
CA TYR A 87 20.98 3.69 1.36
C TYR A 87 21.50 2.85 2.53
N MET A 88 21.66 3.44 3.71
CA MET A 88 22.07 2.68 4.90
C MET A 88 21.07 1.57 5.25
N ARG A 89 19.76 1.85 5.20
CA ARG A 89 18.71 0.85 5.41
C ARG A 89 18.72 -0.28 4.38
N LEU A 90 18.99 0.07 3.11
CA LEU A 90 19.16 -0.92 2.03
C LEU A 90 20.30 -1.88 2.33
N PHE A 91 21.44 -1.35 2.79
CA PHE A 91 22.58 -2.18 3.21
C PHE A 91 22.26 -3.06 4.43
N GLU A 92 21.60 -2.50 5.45
CA GLU A 92 21.21 -3.25 6.66
C GLU A 92 20.23 -4.40 6.36
N ASN A 93 19.37 -4.24 5.36
CA ASN A 93 18.37 -5.24 4.97
C ASN A 93 18.74 -6.02 3.70
N LYS A 94 19.99 -5.96 3.24
CA LYS A 94 20.42 -6.57 1.96
C LYS A 94 20.11 -8.07 1.86
N GLU A 95 20.12 -8.79 2.98
CA GLU A 95 19.83 -10.23 3.05
C GLU A 95 18.34 -10.54 2.87
N LYS A 96 17.46 -9.59 3.16
CA LYS A 96 16.00 -9.71 2.98
C LYS A 96 15.56 -9.26 1.60
N LEU A 97 16.46 -8.68 0.79
CA LEU A 97 16.12 -8.25 -0.55
C LEU A 97 16.02 -9.49 -1.46
N PRO A 98 14.85 -9.73 -2.08
CA PRO A 98 14.71 -10.80 -3.06
C PRO A 98 15.71 -10.59 -4.20
N ASN A 99 16.24 -11.70 -4.72
CA ASN A 99 17.22 -11.69 -5.79
C ASN A 99 16.62 -10.95 -7.00
N VAL A 100 17.21 -9.80 -7.35
CA VAL A 100 16.62 -8.75 -8.21
C VAL A 100 16.49 -9.20 -9.67
N ASN A 101 17.07 -10.36 -10.01
CA ASN A 101 16.87 -11.06 -11.28
C ASN A 101 15.39 -11.40 -11.57
N SER A 102 14.53 -11.42 -10.55
CA SER A 102 13.11 -11.72 -10.70
C SER A 102 12.26 -10.46 -10.86
N GLY A 103 12.56 -9.59 -11.83
CA GLY A 103 11.65 -8.54 -12.30
C GLY A 103 11.06 -7.59 -11.24
N LEU A 104 11.67 -7.53 -10.05
CA LEU A 104 11.20 -6.67 -8.99
C LEU A 104 11.65 -5.26 -9.30
N HIS A 105 10.77 -4.57 -10.02
CA HIS A 105 10.87 -3.16 -10.29
C HIS A 105 11.35 -2.45 -9.03
N LEU A 106 12.35 -1.59 -9.18
CA LEU A 106 12.89 -0.73 -8.12
C LEU A 106 11.76 -0.12 -7.24
N THR A 107 10.60 0.17 -7.84
CA THR A 107 9.37 0.59 -7.17
C THR A 107 8.81 -0.44 -6.16
N GLU A 108 8.73 -1.72 -6.51
CA GLU A 108 8.32 -2.82 -5.62
C GLU A 108 9.30 -3.02 -4.48
N ALA A 109 10.61 -3.04 -4.77
CA ALA A 109 11.65 -3.15 -3.74
C ALA A 109 11.64 -1.95 -2.78
N LEU A 110 11.47 -0.72 -3.30
CA LEU A 110 11.32 0.49 -2.50
C LEU A 110 9.99 0.53 -1.73
N LYS A 111 8.91 -0.04 -2.26
CA LYS A 111 7.59 -0.16 -1.60
C LYS A 111 7.63 -1.12 -0.41
N ILE A 112 8.33 -2.25 -0.56
CA ILE A 112 8.59 -3.21 0.53
C ILE A 112 9.43 -2.53 1.62
N LEU A 113 10.44 -1.74 1.25
CA LEU A 113 11.31 -1.03 2.21
C LEU A 113 10.72 0.25 2.79
N SER A 114 9.74 0.88 2.14
CA SER A 114 9.13 2.14 2.60
C SER A 114 8.18 1.94 3.78
N GLY A 115 8.00 0.71 4.27
CA GLY A 115 7.07 0.41 5.36
C GLY A 115 5.66 0.88 5.06
N SER A 116 5.31 0.97 3.77
CA SER A 116 3.93 1.20 3.34
C SER A 116 3.24 -0.14 3.13
N GLU A 117 3.35 -1.03 4.13
CA GLU A 117 2.10 -1.53 4.66
C GLU A 117 1.42 -0.30 5.25
N LYS A 118 0.65 0.41 4.40
CA LYS A 118 -0.68 0.71 4.89
C LYS A 118 -1.24 -0.68 5.16
N ASP A 119 -1.05 -1.17 6.39
CA ASP A 119 -2.08 -1.96 7.03
C ASP A 119 -3.35 -1.29 6.57
N GLU A 120 -4.15 -1.98 5.77
CA GLU A 120 -5.54 -1.62 5.64
C GLU A 120 -6.03 -1.65 7.08
N LYS A 121 -5.96 -0.50 7.76
CA LYS A 121 -6.41 -0.39 9.14
C LYS A 121 -7.85 -0.77 9.03
N GLU A 122 -8.17 -1.98 9.49
CA GLU A 122 -9.53 -2.45 9.56
C GLU A 122 -10.33 -1.32 10.21
N ILE A 123 -11.22 -0.69 9.44
CA ILE A 123 -12.09 0.40 9.90
C ILE A 123 -13.17 -0.19 10.84
N ASN A 124 -13.03 -1.46 11.22
CA ASN A 124 -13.88 -2.10 12.20
C ASN A 124 -13.36 -1.72 13.60
N PRO A 125 -14.18 -1.03 14.43
CA PRO A 125 -13.77 -0.73 15.80
C PRO A 125 -13.46 -2.03 16.55
N LYS A 126 -12.22 -2.17 17.03
CA LYS A 126 -11.77 -3.38 17.76
C LYS A 126 -12.54 -3.67 19.05
N ARG A 127 -13.27 -2.67 19.57
CA ARG A 127 -13.93 -2.70 20.87
C ARG A 127 -15.41 -2.35 20.74
N LYS A 128 -16.24 -3.00 21.54
CA LYS A 128 -17.69 -2.74 21.54
C LYS A 128 -17.98 -1.35 22.13
N PRO A 129 -19.03 -0.63 21.68
CA PRO A 129 -19.37 0.70 22.19
C PRO A 129 -19.50 0.78 23.72
N GLU A 130 -19.95 -0.30 24.36
CA GLU A 130 -20.13 -0.42 25.81
C GLU A 130 -18.79 -0.39 26.56
N GLU A 131 -17.78 -1.07 26.04
CA GLU A 131 -16.42 -1.08 26.60
C GLU A 131 -15.78 0.30 26.44
N MET A 132 -16.02 0.95 25.30
CA MET A 132 -15.55 2.32 25.04
C MET A 132 -16.17 3.32 26.02
N TYR A 133 -17.46 3.17 26.29
CA TYR A 133 -18.17 4.00 27.24
C TYR A 133 -17.67 3.78 28.68
N LYS A 134 -17.38 2.53 29.06
CA LYS A 134 -16.82 2.20 30.39
C LYS A 134 -15.44 2.83 30.59
N ILE A 135 -14.55 2.68 29.61
CA ILE A 135 -13.20 3.28 29.64
C ILE A 135 -13.29 4.81 29.76
N TYR A 136 -14.18 5.44 28.98
CA TYR A 136 -14.40 6.89 29.07
C TYR A 136 -14.88 7.32 30.47
N ARG A 137 -15.80 6.56 31.09
CA ARG A 137 -16.30 6.85 32.44
C ARG A 137 -15.25 6.63 33.53
N GLU A 138 -14.32 5.71 33.33
CA GLU A 138 -13.19 5.42 34.22
C GLU A 138 -12.00 6.36 34.00
N GLY A 139 -12.09 7.33 33.06
CA GLY A 139 -11.04 8.31 32.78
C GLY A 139 -9.91 7.78 31.88
N GLY A 140 -10.10 6.64 31.22
CA GLY A 140 -9.13 6.09 30.28
C GLY A 140 -9.04 6.87 28.96
N SER A 141 -7.93 6.68 28.25
CA SER A 141 -7.68 7.35 26.96
C SER A 141 -8.29 6.55 25.81
N LEU A 142 -9.10 7.23 25.00
CA LEU A 142 -9.66 6.73 23.73
C LEU A 142 -8.95 7.41 22.55
N ASN A 143 -8.76 6.68 21.45
CA ASN A 143 -8.25 7.23 20.19
C ASN A 143 -9.28 8.16 19.52
N LYS A 144 -8.83 8.97 18.55
CA LYS A 144 -9.69 9.95 17.82
C LYS A 144 -10.88 9.28 17.14
N GLU A 145 -10.66 8.16 16.45
CA GLU A 145 -11.70 7.38 15.76
C GLU A 145 -12.71 6.79 16.75
N GLU A 146 -12.19 6.23 17.84
CA GLU A 146 -12.96 5.65 18.94
C GLU A 146 -13.88 6.69 19.64
N ARG A 147 -13.40 7.93 19.80
CA ARG A 147 -14.20 9.03 20.36
C ARG A 147 -15.34 9.44 19.43
N VAL A 148 -15.09 9.49 18.12
CA VAL A 148 -16.13 9.83 17.13
C VAL A 148 -17.22 8.76 17.14
N PHE A 149 -16.82 7.49 17.12
CA PHE A 149 -17.75 6.37 17.17
C PHE A 149 -18.53 6.29 18.50
N LEU A 150 -17.87 6.53 19.63
CA LEU A 150 -18.54 6.59 20.92
C LEU A 150 -19.56 7.75 20.98
N LYS A 151 -19.23 8.91 20.41
CA LYS A 151 -20.13 10.07 20.37
C LYS A 151 -21.40 9.79 19.56
N THR A 152 -21.28 9.14 18.40
CA THR A 152 -22.44 8.79 17.57
C THR A 152 -23.32 7.77 18.28
N TRP A 153 -22.75 6.73 18.89
CA TRP A 153 -23.49 5.73 19.66
C TRP A 153 -24.24 6.33 20.86
N ILE A 154 -23.59 7.20 21.65
CA ILE A 154 -24.24 7.89 22.77
C ILE A 154 -25.42 8.73 22.26
N SER A 155 -25.23 9.47 21.17
CA SER A 155 -26.29 10.33 20.59
C SER A 155 -27.50 9.50 20.14
N GLU A 156 -27.27 8.37 19.48
CA GLU A 156 -28.34 7.45 19.07
C GLU A 156 -29.06 6.84 20.28
N LYS A 157 -28.31 6.42 21.31
CA LYS A 157 -28.86 5.86 22.56
C LYS A 157 -29.73 6.87 23.30
N VAL A 158 -29.32 8.13 23.37
CA VAL A 158 -30.13 9.23 23.94
C VAL A 158 -31.42 9.42 23.16
N GLY A 159 -31.37 9.39 21.82
CA GLY A 159 -32.56 9.50 20.98
C GLY A 159 -33.59 8.40 21.28
N LYS A 160 -33.16 7.14 21.34
CA LYS A 160 -34.03 5.99 21.65
C LYS A 160 -34.66 6.09 23.05
N LEU A 161 -33.89 6.55 24.05
CA LEU A 161 -34.41 6.72 25.41
C LEU A 161 -35.43 7.85 25.50
N ARG A 162 -35.22 8.96 24.79
CA ARG A 162 -36.21 10.05 24.70
C ARG A 162 -37.52 9.60 24.08
N GLN A 163 -37.45 8.89 22.94
CA GLN A 163 -38.66 8.35 22.30
C GLN A 163 -39.44 7.41 23.23
N LYS A 164 -38.75 6.56 24.00
CA LYS A 164 -39.39 5.72 25.00
C LYS A 164 -40.04 6.54 26.13
N ALA A 165 -39.37 7.59 26.60
CA ALA A 165 -39.94 8.48 27.61
C ALA A 165 -41.22 9.17 27.08
N ASP A 166 -41.18 9.73 25.87
CA ASP A 166 -42.33 10.37 25.23
C ASP A 166 -43.52 9.40 25.06
N GLN A 167 -43.22 8.14 24.73
CA GLN A 167 -44.24 7.11 24.59
C GLN A 167 -44.89 6.77 25.94
N LEU A 168 -44.09 6.60 26.99
CA LEU A 168 -44.61 6.37 28.35
C LEU A 168 -45.44 7.56 28.85
N GLU A 169 -45.03 8.80 28.55
CA GLU A 169 -45.84 9.99 28.90
C GLU A 169 -47.18 10.01 28.17
N LYS A 170 -47.23 9.61 26.89
CA LYS A 170 -48.49 9.46 26.15
C LYS A 170 -49.37 8.38 26.77
N ASP A 171 -48.79 7.26 27.17
CA ASP A 171 -49.54 6.15 27.75
C ASP A 171 -50.10 6.55 29.14
N ILE A 172 -49.33 7.29 29.96
CA ILE A 172 -49.84 7.90 31.20
C ILE A 172 -51.05 8.81 30.92
N LYS A 173 -50.99 9.64 29.87
CA LYS A 173 -52.10 10.53 29.50
C LYS A 173 -53.36 9.77 29.05
N LYS A 174 -53.23 8.54 28.55
CA LYS A 174 -54.35 7.70 28.11
C LYS A 174 -55.01 6.91 29.26
N ILE A 175 -54.33 6.78 30.40
CA ILE A 175 -54.83 6.06 31.57
C ILE A 175 -55.67 7.00 32.48
N LYS A 176 -55.60 8.32 32.25
CA LYS A 176 -56.53 9.31 32.80
C LYS A 176 -57.76 9.46 31.92
#